data_AF-A0A6P6GIZ0-F1
#
_entry.id   AF-A0A6P6GIZ0-F1
#
_cell.length_a   1.000
_cell.length_b   1.000
_cell.length_c   1.000
_cell.angle_alpha   90.00
_cell.angle_beta   90.00
_cell.angle_gamma   90.00
#
_symmetry.space_group_name_H-M   'P 1'
#
loop_
_entity.id
_entity.type
_entity.pdbx_description
1 polymer ?
#
loop_
_entity_poly.entity_id
_entity_poly.type
_entity_poly.pdbx_seq_one_letter_code
_entity_poly.pdbx_strand_id
1 'polypeptide(L)'
;MDGEQKVVCVTGASGYIASWVVKLLLERGYTVKASVRDPNDPKKTEHLLSLNGAKERLHLFKADLLDEGAFDALVDGCEGVFHTASPVTFSVNDPQAELIDPAVKGTLNVLRSCAKAPSVKRVVVTSSMASVGFNGKPLGPDVVIDETWFSDPAYCEQMKLWYMVSKTLAEEAAWKFAKENGIDLITLHPGLVIGPLLQPTVNFSVEPILNLTTGAQTFPNIVYRFVDVRDVAYAHIQAFEVPSASGRYCLSGRVAHMIEVLKILKELYPSLDLPEKLRLQVY
;
A
#
# COMPACT_ATOMS: atom_id res chain seq x y z
N MET A 1 -35.47 8.43 -6.34
CA MET A 1 -34.36 9.35 -6.62
C MET A 1 -33.15 8.47 -6.79
N ASP A 2 -32.79 8.14 -8.03
CA ASP A 2 -31.58 7.37 -8.32
C ASP A 2 -30.40 8.22 -7.86
N GLY A 3 -29.79 7.84 -6.74
CA GLY A 3 -28.54 8.46 -6.31
C GLY A 3 -27.50 8.20 -7.38
N GLU A 4 -26.92 9.27 -7.93
CA GLU A 4 -25.82 9.19 -8.88
C GLU A 4 -24.79 8.15 -8.40
N GLN A 5 -24.58 7.11 -9.21
CA GLN A 5 -23.71 6.01 -8.84
C GLN A 5 -22.27 6.50 -8.85
N LYS A 6 -21.69 6.68 -7.65
CA LYS A 6 -20.33 7.21 -7.50
C LYS A 6 -19.32 6.26 -8.13
N VAL A 7 -18.52 6.79 -9.05
CA VAL A 7 -17.47 6.04 -9.77
C VAL A 7 -16.12 6.39 -9.17
N VAL A 8 -15.32 5.36 -8.87
CA VAL A 8 -13.95 5.52 -8.36
C VAL A 8 -12.98 4.61 -9.10
N CYS A 9 -11.71 5.01 -9.09
CA CYS A 9 -10.61 4.27 -9.67
C CYS A 9 -9.74 3.64 -8.58
N VAL A 10 -9.33 2.38 -8.75
CA VAL A 10 -8.31 1.72 -7.91
C VAL A 10 -7.19 1.18 -8.79
N THR A 11 -5.98 1.71 -8.64
CA THR A 11 -4.83 1.23 -9.41
C THR A 11 -4.20 0.00 -8.76
N GLY A 12 -3.73 -0.97 -9.54
CA GLY A 12 -3.02 -2.15 -9.00
C GLY A 12 -3.94 -3.07 -8.20
N ALA A 13 -5.19 -3.19 -8.65
CA ALA A 13 -6.30 -3.81 -7.92
C ALA A 13 -6.03 -5.28 -7.51
N SER A 14 -5.15 -5.98 -8.22
CA SER A 14 -4.74 -7.36 -7.92
C SER A 14 -3.82 -7.50 -6.71
N GLY A 15 -3.41 -6.38 -6.10
CA GLY A 15 -2.56 -6.34 -4.91
C GLY A 15 -3.32 -6.54 -3.60
N TYR A 16 -2.55 -6.74 -2.52
CA TYR A 16 -3.11 -7.14 -1.24
C TYR A 16 -4.03 -6.08 -0.62
N ILE A 17 -3.53 -4.86 -0.45
CA ILE A 17 -4.35 -3.73 0.05
C ILE A 17 -5.45 -3.38 -0.96
N ALA A 18 -5.09 -3.34 -2.24
CA ALA A 18 -5.97 -2.91 -3.32
C ALA A 18 -7.23 -3.77 -3.45
N SER A 19 -7.09 -5.10 -3.39
CA SER A 19 -8.22 -6.03 -3.47
C SER A 19 -9.20 -5.86 -2.31
N TRP A 20 -8.71 -5.54 -1.11
CA TRP A 20 -9.57 -5.17 0.03
C TRP A 20 -10.25 -3.81 -0.15
N VAL A 21 -9.55 -2.82 -0.70
CA VAL A 21 -10.17 -1.52 -1.05
C VAL A 21 -11.28 -1.72 -2.08
N VAL A 22 -11.05 -2.50 -3.15
CA VAL A 22 -12.07 -2.84 -4.15
C VAL A 22 -13.27 -3.53 -3.50
N LYS A 23 -13.03 -4.54 -2.65
CA LYS A 23 -14.09 -5.25 -1.91
C LYS A 23 -14.98 -4.28 -1.13
N LEU A 24 -14.37 -3.44 -0.30
CA LEU A 24 -15.13 -2.53 0.58
C LEU A 24 -15.85 -1.42 -0.21
N LEU A 25 -15.29 -0.95 -1.33
CA LEU A 25 -15.96 -0.01 -2.23
C LEU A 25 -17.19 -0.64 -2.90
N LEU A 26 -17.09 -1.88 -3.39
CA LEU A 26 -18.22 -2.62 -3.95
C LEU A 26 -19.31 -2.87 -2.91
N GLU A 27 -18.93 -3.22 -1.68
CA GLU A 27 -19.87 -3.40 -0.55
C GLU A 27 -20.60 -2.10 -0.18
N ARG A 28 -19.97 -0.94 -0.38
CA ARG A 28 -20.57 0.39 -0.21
C ARG A 28 -21.38 0.88 -1.42
N GLY A 29 -21.42 0.11 -2.51
CA GLY A 29 -22.23 0.41 -3.68
C GLY A 29 -21.55 1.26 -4.75
N TYR A 30 -20.24 1.52 -4.65
CA TYR A 30 -19.49 2.23 -5.68
C TYR A 30 -19.38 1.40 -6.97
N THR A 31 -19.30 2.10 -8.10
CA THR A 31 -18.73 1.54 -9.34
C THR A 31 -17.22 1.68 -9.28
N VAL A 32 -16.50 0.58 -9.46
CA VAL A 32 -15.05 0.53 -9.33
C VAL A 32 -14.42 0.26 -10.70
N LYS A 33 -13.66 1.22 -11.20
CA LYS A 33 -12.71 1.02 -12.30
C LYS A 33 -11.38 0.57 -11.72
N ALA A 34 -10.97 -0.66 -11.99
CA ALA A 34 -9.80 -1.28 -11.38
C ALA A 34 -8.72 -1.57 -12.41
N SER A 35 -7.49 -1.10 -12.19
CA SER A 35 -6.38 -1.43 -13.09
C SER A 35 -5.64 -2.69 -12.67
N VAL A 36 -5.31 -3.49 -13.67
CA VAL A 36 -4.41 -4.65 -13.58
C VAL A 36 -3.50 -4.66 -14.81
N ARG A 37 -2.33 -5.31 -14.72
CA ARG A 37 -1.38 -5.40 -15.84
C ARG A 37 -1.91 -6.24 -17.00
N ASP A 38 -2.63 -7.31 -16.68
CA ASP A 38 -3.33 -8.15 -17.66
C ASP A 38 -4.71 -8.54 -17.11
N PRO A 39 -5.81 -8.00 -17.67
CA PRO A 39 -7.17 -8.36 -17.25
C PRO A 39 -7.55 -9.80 -17.64
N ASN A 40 -6.81 -10.43 -18.56
CA ASN A 40 -7.06 -11.79 -19.00
C ASN A 40 -6.29 -12.84 -18.19
N ASP A 41 -5.46 -12.45 -17.22
CA ASP A 41 -4.77 -13.38 -16.33
C ASP A 41 -5.65 -13.74 -15.13
N PRO A 42 -6.30 -14.93 -15.11
CA PRO A 42 -7.20 -15.31 -14.02
C PRO A 42 -6.49 -15.36 -12.66
N LYS A 43 -5.17 -15.63 -12.62
CA LYS A 43 -4.40 -15.66 -11.36
C LYS A 43 -4.37 -14.28 -10.69
N LYS A 44 -4.56 -13.21 -11.47
CA LYS A 44 -4.55 -11.82 -10.99
C LYS A 44 -5.94 -11.21 -10.93
N THR A 45 -6.97 -11.81 -11.52
CA THR A 45 -8.30 -11.20 -11.62
C THR A 45 -9.42 -12.01 -10.98
N GLU A 46 -9.30 -13.34 -10.85
CA GLU A 46 -10.39 -14.19 -10.35
C GLU A 46 -10.83 -13.80 -8.92
N HIS A 47 -9.89 -13.52 -8.03
CA HIS A 47 -10.20 -13.05 -6.67
C HIS A 47 -10.95 -11.72 -6.63
N LEU A 48 -10.81 -10.86 -7.66
CA LEU A 48 -11.57 -9.61 -7.78
C LEU A 48 -12.95 -9.86 -8.37
N LEU A 49 -13.02 -10.66 -9.44
CA LEU A 49 -14.26 -10.99 -10.13
C LEU A 49 -15.21 -11.83 -9.25
N SER A 50 -14.68 -12.54 -8.27
CA SER A 50 -15.45 -13.30 -7.27
C SER A 50 -16.07 -12.45 -6.14
N LEU A 51 -15.73 -11.15 -6.06
CA LEU A 51 -16.25 -10.27 -5.00
C LEU A 51 -17.75 -9.99 -5.20
N ASN A 52 -18.46 -9.84 -4.08
CA ASN A 52 -19.88 -9.49 -4.12
C ASN A 52 -20.09 -8.13 -4.82
N GLY A 53 -20.98 -8.08 -5.80
CA GLY A 53 -21.25 -6.89 -6.63
C GLY A 53 -20.23 -6.63 -7.74
N ALA A 54 -19.21 -7.48 -7.92
CA ALA A 54 -18.21 -7.29 -8.97
C ALA A 54 -18.81 -7.43 -10.37
N LYS A 55 -19.72 -8.39 -10.57
CA LYS A 55 -20.35 -8.64 -11.88
C LYS A 55 -21.06 -7.40 -12.44
N GLU A 56 -21.65 -6.59 -11.57
CA GLU A 56 -22.42 -5.41 -11.94
C GLU A 56 -21.60 -4.12 -11.94
N ARG A 57 -20.58 -4.02 -11.07
CA ARG A 57 -19.94 -2.73 -10.72
C ARG A 57 -18.41 -2.72 -10.76
N LEU A 58 -17.76 -3.85 -11.03
CA LEU A 58 -16.30 -3.91 -11.21
C LEU A 58 -15.96 -3.92 -12.70
N HIS A 59 -15.16 -2.95 -13.11
CA HIS A 59 -14.66 -2.84 -14.48
C HIS A 59 -13.14 -2.94 -14.47
N LEU A 60 -12.60 -4.02 -15.03
CA LEU A 60 -11.15 -4.22 -15.12
C LEU A 60 -10.58 -3.53 -16.36
N PHE A 61 -9.49 -2.80 -16.17
CA PHE A 61 -8.75 -2.13 -17.23
C PHE A 61 -7.30 -2.59 -17.23
N LYS A 62 -6.74 -2.73 -18.43
CA LYS A 62 -5.31 -2.93 -18.60
C LYS A 62 -4.60 -1.59 -18.39
N ALA A 63 -3.68 -1.53 -17.43
CA ALA A 63 -2.74 -0.43 -17.31
C ALA A 63 -1.44 -0.89 -16.64
N ASP A 64 -0.31 -0.39 -17.14
CA ASP A 64 0.99 -0.50 -16.48
C ASP A 64 1.40 0.88 -15.94
N LEU A 65 2.13 0.90 -14.83
CA LEU A 65 2.57 2.15 -14.19
C LEU A 65 3.51 2.95 -15.08
N LEU A 66 4.30 2.28 -15.92
CA LEU A 66 5.35 2.90 -16.71
C LEU A 66 4.88 3.32 -18.11
N ASP A 67 3.69 2.87 -18.51
CA ASP A 67 3.08 3.24 -19.78
C ASP A 67 2.43 4.62 -19.63
N GLU A 68 3.03 5.66 -20.22
CA GLU A 68 2.51 7.03 -20.12
C GLU A 68 1.08 7.13 -20.65
N GLY A 69 0.19 7.77 -19.88
CA GLY A 69 -1.20 7.96 -20.27
C GLY A 69 -2.09 6.71 -20.13
N ALA A 70 -1.55 5.57 -19.68
CA ALA A 70 -2.31 4.33 -19.48
C ALA A 70 -3.47 4.48 -18.47
N PHE A 71 -3.45 5.52 -17.64
CA PHE A 71 -4.48 5.80 -16.64
C PHE A 71 -5.49 6.87 -17.08
N ASP A 72 -5.30 7.54 -18.22
CA ASP A 72 -6.16 8.67 -18.65
C ASP A 72 -7.64 8.22 -18.77
N ALA A 73 -7.91 7.13 -19.50
CA ALA A 73 -9.27 6.59 -19.64
C ALA A 73 -9.81 5.95 -18.34
N LEU A 74 -8.91 5.50 -17.46
CA LEU A 74 -9.27 4.86 -16.21
C LEU A 74 -9.81 5.89 -15.20
N VAL A 75 -9.15 7.04 -15.07
CA VAL A 75 -9.55 8.08 -14.11
C VAL A 75 -10.68 8.97 -14.63
N ASP A 76 -10.91 9.00 -15.95
CA ASP A 76 -12.00 9.77 -16.53
C ASP A 76 -13.36 9.36 -15.92
N GLY A 77 -14.18 10.35 -15.59
CA GLY A 77 -15.46 10.19 -14.90
C GLY A 77 -15.38 9.67 -13.46
N CYS A 78 -14.20 9.50 -12.85
CA CYS A 78 -14.07 9.08 -11.45
C CYS A 78 -14.07 10.28 -10.50
N GLU A 79 -14.80 10.18 -9.40
CA GLU A 79 -14.77 11.19 -8.32
C GLU A 79 -13.56 11.02 -7.41
N GLY A 80 -13.05 9.79 -7.28
CA GLY A 80 -11.93 9.45 -6.42
C GLY A 80 -10.97 8.48 -7.09
N VAL A 81 -9.68 8.66 -6.82
CA VAL A 81 -8.61 7.76 -7.30
C VAL A 81 -7.82 7.22 -6.12
N PHE A 82 -7.80 5.89 -5.97
CA PHE A 82 -7.02 5.17 -4.98
C PHE A 82 -5.76 4.61 -5.64
N HIS A 83 -4.65 5.33 -5.51
CA HIS A 83 -3.38 4.92 -6.07
C HIS A 83 -2.62 4.02 -5.10
N THR A 84 -2.80 2.71 -5.26
CA THR A 84 -2.16 1.67 -4.44
C THR A 84 -1.00 0.95 -5.14
N ALA A 85 -0.89 1.13 -6.46
CA ALA A 85 0.07 0.40 -7.29
C ALA A 85 1.48 0.94 -7.08
N SER A 86 2.40 0.08 -6.64
CA SER A 86 3.80 0.45 -6.45
C SER A 86 4.66 -0.82 -6.41
N PRO A 87 5.91 -0.77 -6.92
CA PRO A 87 6.84 -1.89 -6.76
C PRO A 87 7.13 -2.14 -5.27
N VAL A 88 7.13 -3.42 -4.87
CA VAL A 88 7.51 -3.86 -3.52
C VAL A 88 8.57 -4.93 -3.65
N THR A 89 9.83 -4.51 -3.59
CA THR A 89 11.00 -5.40 -3.53
C THR A 89 12.06 -4.79 -2.64
N PHE A 90 12.79 -5.66 -1.92
CA PHE A 90 13.94 -5.32 -1.09
C PHE A 90 15.25 -5.90 -1.64
N SER A 91 15.16 -6.63 -2.77
CA SER A 91 16.30 -7.24 -3.45
C SER A 91 16.30 -6.75 -4.89
N VAL A 92 17.27 -5.91 -5.23
CA VAL A 92 17.42 -5.26 -6.53
C VAL A 92 18.90 -5.19 -6.87
N ASN A 93 19.25 -5.32 -8.16
CA ASN A 93 20.63 -5.16 -8.61
C ASN A 93 20.92 -3.69 -8.91
N ASP A 94 19.98 -3.03 -9.60
CA ASP A 94 19.98 -1.59 -9.84
C ASP A 94 18.79 -0.93 -9.09
N PRO A 95 19.03 -0.39 -7.88
CA PRO A 95 17.98 0.28 -7.11
C PRO A 95 17.33 1.45 -7.84
N GLN A 96 18.07 2.16 -8.69
CA GLN A 96 17.54 3.31 -9.41
C GLN A 96 16.52 2.85 -10.45
N ALA A 97 16.93 1.96 -11.35
CA ALA A 97 16.08 1.51 -12.46
C ALA A 97 14.95 0.56 -12.02
N GLU A 98 15.19 -0.29 -11.03
CA GLU A 98 14.25 -1.36 -10.65
C GLU A 98 13.24 -0.93 -9.56
N LEU A 99 13.52 0.14 -8.81
CA LEU A 99 12.72 0.50 -7.63
C LEU A 99 12.41 1.99 -7.52
N ILE A 100 13.40 2.88 -7.57
CA ILE A 100 13.20 4.33 -7.39
C ILE A 100 12.46 4.92 -8.59
N ASP A 101 13.00 4.74 -9.80
CA ASP A 101 12.41 5.27 -11.03
C ASP A 101 10.97 4.79 -11.23
N PRO A 102 10.66 3.49 -11.11
CA PRO A 102 9.29 3.02 -11.29
C PRO A 102 8.32 3.55 -10.24
N ALA A 103 8.75 3.70 -8.99
CA ALA A 103 7.91 4.26 -7.93
C ALA A 103 7.57 5.74 -8.20
N VAL A 104 8.56 6.56 -8.53
CA VAL A 104 8.36 7.99 -8.80
C VAL A 104 7.59 8.21 -10.10
N LYS A 105 8.04 7.60 -11.21
CA LYS A 105 7.41 7.76 -12.53
C LYS A 105 5.99 7.22 -12.54
N GLY A 106 5.75 6.06 -11.91
CA GLY A 106 4.42 5.47 -11.79
C GLY A 106 3.44 6.36 -11.03
N THR A 107 3.89 6.92 -9.89
CA THR A 107 3.08 7.85 -9.09
C THR A 107 2.73 9.10 -9.88
N LEU A 108 3.72 9.72 -10.53
CA LEU A 108 3.50 10.91 -11.37
C LEU A 108 2.66 10.61 -12.62
N ASN A 109 2.74 9.42 -13.19
CA ASN A 109 1.91 9.02 -14.32
C ASN A 109 0.42 9.04 -13.95
N VAL A 110 0.06 8.44 -12.81
CA VAL A 110 -1.32 8.44 -12.31
C VAL A 110 -1.78 9.87 -11.97
N LEU A 111 -0.95 10.66 -11.29
CA LEU A 111 -1.31 12.04 -10.94
C LEU A 111 -1.47 12.94 -12.16
N ARG A 112 -0.66 12.76 -13.21
CA ARG A 112 -0.84 13.46 -14.49
C ARG A 112 -2.17 13.14 -15.13
N SER A 113 -2.62 11.88 -15.09
CA SER A 113 -3.97 11.52 -15.55
C SER A 113 -5.05 12.19 -14.70
N CYS A 114 -4.89 12.23 -13.38
CA CYS A 114 -5.84 12.89 -12.48
C CYS A 114 -5.95 14.39 -12.76
N ALA A 115 -4.84 15.08 -13.01
CA ALA A 115 -4.81 16.51 -13.32
C ALA A 115 -5.59 16.86 -14.60
N LYS A 116 -5.70 15.91 -15.55
CA LYS A 116 -6.46 16.08 -16.80
C LYS A 116 -7.95 15.80 -16.63
N ALA A 117 -8.39 15.20 -15.53
CA ALA A 117 -9.74 14.69 -15.34
C ALA A 117 -10.52 15.57 -14.33
N PRO A 118 -11.37 16.51 -14.80
CA PRO A 118 -12.06 17.46 -13.91
C PRO A 118 -13.06 16.82 -12.95
N SER A 119 -13.42 15.55 -13.17
CA SER A 119 -14.29 14.76 -12.29
C SER A 119 -13.58 14.33 -11.01
N VAL A 120 -12.25 14.21 -10.99
CA VAL A 120 -11.49 13.75 -9.84
C VAL A 120 -11.48 14.82 -8.76
N LYS A 121 -12.13 14.52 -7.63
CA LYS A 121 -12.24 15.42 -6.48
C LYS A 121 -11.14 15.20 -5.46
N ARG A 122 -10.65 13.97 -5.33
CA ARG A 122 -9.62 13.59 -4.35
C ARG A 122 -8.82 12.38 -4.82
N VAL A 123 -7.51 12.41 -4.58
CA VAL A 123 -6.60 11.29 -4.80
C VAL A 123 -6.10 10.78 -3.44
N VAL A 124 -6.25 9.48 -3.20
CA VAL A 124 -5.73 8.80 -2.01
C VAL A 124 -4.58 7.89 -2.44
N VAL A 125 -3.37 8.18 -1.99
CA VAL A 125 -2.16 7.41 -2.32
C VAL A 125 -1.77 6.50 -1.15
N THR A 126 -1.53 5.23 -1.45
CA THR A 126 -0.89 4.30 -0.49
C THR A 126 0.61 4.55 -0.45
N SER A 127 1.07 5.34 0.51
CA SER A 127 2.47 5.51 0.86
C SER A 127 2.92 4.39 1.83
N SER A 128 3.81 4.68 2.77
CA SER A 128 4.33 3.70 3.74
C SER A 128 4.91 4.39 4.96
N MET A 129 4.97 3.70 6.11
CA MET A 129 5.82 4.13 7.23
C MET A 129 7.31 4.24 6.85
N ALA A 130 7.71 3.65 5.71
CA ALA A 130 9.04 3.81 5.12
C ALA A 130 9.38 5.26 4.74
N SER A 131 8.39 6.13 4.48
CA SER A 131 8.58 7.56 4.21
C SER A 131 8.42 8.46 5.45
N VAL A 132 8.22 7.87 6.62
CA VAL A 132 7.99 8.59 7.89
C VAL A 132 9.15 8.38 8.87
N GLY A 133 9.48 7.12 9.16
CA GLY A 133 10.27 6.76 10.34
C GLY A 133 11.79 6.65 10.16
N PHE A 134 12.35 6.95 8.99
CA PHE A 134 13.76 6.65 8.67
C PHE A 134 14.59 7.92 8.44
N ASN A 135 14.87 8.67 9.51
CA ASN A 135 15.62 9.94 9.47
C ASN A 135 16.83 9.99 10.42
N GLY A 136 17.36 8.83 10.80
CA GLY A 136 18.51 8.72 11.70
C GLY A 136 18.25 9.06 13.18
N LYS A 137 17.05 9.52 13.54
CA LYS A 137 16.69 9.74 14.95
C LYS A 137 16.59 8.39 15.69
N PRO A 138 17.13 8.29 16.92
CA PRO A 138 17.03 7.07 17.71
C PRO A 138 15.57 6.78 18.08
N LEU A 139 15.18 5.51 18.00
CA LEU A 139 13.84 5.03 18.34
C LEU A 139 13.88 4.30 19.69
N GLY A 140 13.51 5.00 20.75
CA GLY A 140 13.31 4.45 22.09
C GLY A 140 11.83 4.11 22.38
N PRO A 141 11.53 3.44 23.50
CA PRO A 141 10.16 3.08 23.88
C PRO A 141 9.19 4.26 23.99
N ASP A 142 9.69 5.43 24.42
CA ASP A 142 8.89 6.64 24.63
C ASP A 142 8.76 7.52 23.39
N VAL A 143 9.38 7.12 22.26
CA VAL A 143 9.35 7.89 21.02
C VAL A 143 8.03 7.65 20.29
N VAL A 144 7.23 8.70 20.18
CA VAL A 144 6.03 8.73 19.33
C VAL A 144 6.42 9.20 17.94
N ILE A 145 6.14 8.36 16.94
CA ILE A 145 6.22 8.76 15.53
C ILE A 145 4.83 9.18 15.08
N ASP A 146 4.75 10.36 14.49
CA ASP A 146 3.55 10.92 13.89
C ASP A 146 3.84 11.43 12.47
N GLU A 147 2.85 12.05 11.85
CA GLU A 147 2.90 12.54 10.48
C GLU A 147 3.81 13.75 10.26
N THR A 148 4.34 14.36 11.34
CA THR A 148 5.36 15.42 11.24
C THR A 148 6.75 14.86 10.97
N TRP A 149 6.93 13.55 11.12
CA TRP A 149 8.17 12.86 10.78
C TRP A 149 8.23 12.55 9.29
N PHE A 150 9.38 12.83 8.70
CA PHE A 150 9.72 12.44 7.33
C PHE A 150 10.99 11.62 7.39
N SER A 151 11.04 10.55 6.59
CA SER A 151 12.30 9.84 6.33
C SER A 151 13.25 10.77 5.57
N ASP A 152 14.54 10.59 5.78
CA ASP A 152 15.59 11.31 5.06
C ASP A 152 16.14 10.39 3.96
N PRO A 153 15.92 10.70 2.66
CA PRO A 153 16.45 9.91 1.56
C PRO A 153 17.96 9.73 1.63
N ALA A 154 18.72 10.78 1.98
CA ALA A 154 20.19 10.72 2.02
C ALA A 154 20.68 9.76 3.11
N TYR A 155 20.04 9.79 4.28
CA TYR A 155 20.29 8.81 5.35
C TYR A 155 19.95 7.38 4.87
N CYS A 156 18.80 7.20 4.21
CA CYS A 156 18.38 5.89 3.72
C CYS A 156 19.33 5.34 2.65
N GLU A 157 19.82 6.17 1.73
CA GLU A 157 20.81 5.81 0.70
C GLU A 157 22.14 5.39 1.33
N GLN A 158 22.64 6.15 2.31
CA GLN A 158 23.85 5.79 3.05
C GLN A 158 23.74 4.41 3.71
N MET A 159 22.55 4.08 4.22
CA MET A 159 22.24 2.78 4.84
C MET A 159 21.79 1.72 3.83
N LYS A 160 21.80 2.01 2.53
CA LYS A 160 21.32 1.13 1.43
C LYS A 160 19.87 0.65 1.60
N LEU A 161 19.03 1.47 2.23
CA LEU A 161 17.60 1.23 2.47
C LEU A 161 16.77 1.66 1.25
N TRP A 162 17.03 1.06 0.08
CA TRP A 162 16.51 1.53 -1.21
C TRP A 162 14.98 1.57 -1.32
N TYR A 163 14.27 0.67 -0.64
CA TYR A 163 12.81 0.71 -0.57
C TYR A 163 12.29 1.96 0.17
N MET A 164 12.99 2.38 1.22
CA MET A 164 12.65 3.58 1.98
C MET A 164 12.93 4.82 1.13
N VAL A 165 14.04 4.83 0.39
CA VAL A 165 14.35 5.89 -0.60
C VAL A 165 13.23 6.00 -1.63
N SER A 166 12.84 4.88 -2.28
CA SER A 166 11.83 4.92 -3.35
C SER A 166 10.46 5.39 -2.85
N LYS A 167 10.02 4.93 -1.67
CA LYS A 167 8.76 5.38 -1.07
C LYS A 167 8.79 6.84 -0.65
N THR A 168 9.91 7.32 -0.11
CA THR A 168 10.07 8.72 0.31
C THR A 168 10.05 9.64 -0.92
N LEU A 169 10.86 9.35 -1.93
CA LEU A 169 10.93 10.19 -3.15
C LEU A 169 9.63 10.17 -3.96
N ALA A 170 8.93 9.03 -4.03
CA ALA A 170 7.64 8.95 -4.72
C ALA A 170 6.57 9.82 -4.03
N GLU A 171 6.55 9.83 -2.69
CA GLU A 171 5.63 10.67 -1.92
C GLU A 171 5.98 12.17 -2.02
N GLU A 172 7.26 12.54 -1.93
CA GLU A 172 7.70 13.93 -2.12
C GLU A 172 7.30 14.45 -3.51
N ALA A 173 7.51 13.64 -4.54
CA ALA A 173 7.10 13.95 -5.90
C ALA A 173 5.57 14.09 -6.02
N ALA A 174 4.81 13.22 -5.35
CA ALA A 174 3.34 13.29 -5.33
C ALA A 174 2.84 14.59 -4.70
N TRP A 175 3.34 14.96 -3.52
CA TRP A 175 2.95 16.19 -2.84
C TRP A 175 3.33 17.43 -3.61
N LYS A 176 4.55 17.46 -4.18
CA LYS A 176 4.99 18.57 -5.03
C LYS A 176 4.07 18.73 -6.23
N PHE A 177 3.82 17.65 -6.97
CA PHE A 177 2.96 17.67 -8.16
C PHE A 177 1.52 18.08 -7.80
N ALA A 178 0.96 17.51 -6.74
CA ALA A 178 -0.40 17.81 -6.30
C ALA A 178 -0.56 19.29 -5.95
N LYS A 179 0.40 19.87 -5.22
CA LYS A 179 0.41 21.30 -4.90
C LYS A 179 0.48 22.18 -6.15
N GLU A 180 1.33 21.83 -7.11
CA GLU A 180 1.52 22.60 -8.35
C GLU A 180 0.29 22.52 -9.28
N ASN A 181 -0.52 21.46 -9.18
CA ASN A 181 -1.66 21.21 -10.06
C ASN A 181 -3.03 21.31 -9.36
N GLY A 182 -3.07 21.77 -8.11
CA GLY A 182 -4.32 21.94 -7.36
C GLY A 182 -5.08 20.64 -7.07
N ILE A 183 -4.37 19.51 -6.92
CA ILE A 183 -4.97 18.21 -6.59
C ILE A 183 -5.16 18.09 -5.08
N ASP A 184 -6.38 17.77 -4.64
CA ASP A 184 -6.63 17.33 -3.26
C ASP A 184 -6.05 15.92 -3.05
N LEU A 185 -4.91 15.87 -2.36
CA LEU A 185 -4.13 14.66 -2.14
C LEU A 185 -4.15 14.28 -0.66
N ILE A 186 -4.36 12.98 -0.39
CA ILE A 186 -4.14 12.37 0.92
C ILE A 186 -3.21 11.17 0.78
N THR A 187 -2.28 11.01 1.70
CA THR A 187 -1.36 9.87 1.73
C THR A 187 -1.56 9.03 2.99
N LEU A 188 -1.65 7.71 2.81
CA LEU A 188 -1.80 6.75 3.90
C LEU A 188 -0.52 5.94 4.06
N HIS A 189 -0.06 5.78 5.30
CA HIS A 189 1.26 5.25 5.63
C HIS A 189 1.15 3.99 6.47
N PRO A 190 0.78 2.85 5.85
CA PRO A 190 0.78 1.58 6.56
C PRO A 190 2.18 1.16 7.00
N GLY A 191 2.24 0.55 8.18
CA GLY A 191 3.36 -0.28 8.59
C GLY A 191 3.36 -1.64 7.88
N LEU A 192 3.72 -2.71 8.58
CA LEU A 192 3.65 -4.08 8.08
C LEU A 192 2.20 -4.56 8.08
N VAL A 193 1.58 -4.57 6.89
CA VAL A 193 0.17 -4.95 6.73
C VAL A 193 -0.01 -6.47 6.83
N ILE A 194 -0.86 -6.93 7.73
CA ILE A 194 -1.19 -8.36 7.90
C ILE A 194 -2.71 -8.56 7.86
N GLY A 195 -3.17 -9.81 7.83
CA GLY A 195 -4.60 -10.15 7.86
C GLY A 195 -5.00 -11.17 6.80
N PRO A 196 -6.31 -11.36 6.57
CA PRO A 196 -6.78 -12.39 5.65
C PRO A 196 -6.45 -12.06 4.19
N LEU A 197 -6.05 -13.07 3.41
CA LEU A 197 -5.74 -12.93 1.98
C LEU A 197 -7.01 -13.12 1.13
N LEU A 198 -7.25 -12.22 0.18
CA LEU A 198 -8.25 -12.41 -0.88
C LEU A 198 -7.61 -13.00 -2.14
N GLN A 199 -6.42 -12.54 -2.48
CA GLN A 199 -5.61 -13.04 -3.58
C GLN A 199 -5.04 -14.44 -3.27
N PRO A 200 -4.81 -15.29 -4.29
CA PRO A 200 -4.31 -16.66 -4.10
C PRO A 200 -2.79 -16.73 -3.82
N THR A 201 -2.12 -15.59 -3.69
CA THR A 201 -0.66 -15.50 -3.51
C THR A 201 -0.30 -14.82 -2.20
N VAL A 202 0.64 -15.40 -1.46
CA VAL A 202 1.24 -14.77 -0.28
C VAL A 202 2.03 -13.53 -0.72
N ASN A 203 1.84 -12.43 -0.02
CA ASN A 203 2.56 -11.19 -0.28
C ASN A 203 3.73 -11.01 0.72
N PHE A 204 4.61 -10.07 0.40
CA PHE A 204 5.84 -9.82 1.17
C PHE A 204 5.62 -9.62 2.68
N SER A 205 4.52 -9.03 3.11
CA SER A 205 4.30 -8.77 4.54
C SER A 205 3.75 -9.98 5.31
N VAL A 206 3.07 -10.92 4.64
CA VAL A 206 2.51 -12.13 5.25
C VAL A 206 3.51 -13.29 5.18
N GLU A 207 4.40 -13.31 4.19
CA GLU A 207 5.44 -14.33 4.03
C GLU A 207 6.33 -14.52 5.28
N PRO A 208 6.84 -13.47 5.95
CA PRO A 208 7.60 -13.62 7.19
C PRO A 208 6.82 -14.35 8.28
N ILE A 209 5.52 -14.08 8.42
CA ILE A 209 4.67 -14.75 9.41
C ILE A 209 4.46 -16.22 9.02
N LEU A 210 4.19 -16.50 7.74
CA LEU A 210 4.06 -17.87 7.24
C LEU A 210 5.32 -18.68 7.50
N ASN A 211 6.50 -18.12 7.21
CA ASN A 211 7.79 -18.79 7.40
C ASN A 211 8.04 -19.22 8.85
N LEU A 212 7.55 -18.46 9.84
CA LEU A 212 7.64 -18.86 11.25
C LEU A 212 6.84 -20.13 11.56
N THR A 213 5.79 -20.41 10.79
CA THR A 213 4.89 -21.54 11.00
C THR A 213 5.24 -22.78 10.17
N THR A 214 6.16 -22.66 9.21
CA THR A 214 6.53 -23.73 8.26
C THR A 214 7.94 -24.29 8.50
N GLY A 215 8.44 -24.19 9.74
CA GLY A 215 9.69 -24.86 10.16
C GLY A 215 10.94 -23.97 10.11
N ALA A 216 10.79 -22.64 10.10
CA ALA A 216 11.93 -21.75 10.29
C ALA A 216 12.65 -22.08 11.61
N GLN A 217 13.98 -22.18 11.55
CA GLN A 217 14.83 -22.43 12.72
C GLN A 217 15.18 -21.14 13.46
N THR A 218 15.02 -19.99 12.80
CA THR A 218 15.36 -18.68 13.35
C THR A 218 14.34 -17.62 12.99
N PHE A 219 14.20 -16.60 13.84
CA PHE A 219 13.37 -15.41 13.58
C PHE A 219 14.21 -14.11 13.59
N PRO A 220 13.82 -13.06 12.85
CA PRO A 220 14.60 -11.83 12.77
C PRO A 220 14.51 -11.00 14.05
N ASN A 221 15.63 -10.38 14.44
CA ASN A 221 15.69 -9.39 15.53
C ASN A 221 15.18 -8.02 15.03
N ILE A 222 13.86 -7.87 14.92
CA ILE A 222 13.25 -6.68 14.33
C ILE A 222 11.95 -6.31 15.05
N VAL A 223 11.70 -5.01 15.13
CA VAL A 223 10.44 -4.43 15.59
C VAL A 223 9.65 -3.99 14.38
N TYR A 224 8.42 -4.51 14.24
CA TYR A 224 7.50 -4.10 13.20
C TYR A 224 6.36 -3.26 13.78
N ARG A 225 5.79 -2.40 12.93
CA ARG A 225 4.55 -1.67 13.18
C ARG A 225 3.44 -2.39 12.41
N PHE A 226 2.73 -3.31 13.04
CA PHE A 226 1.69 -4.11 12.41
C PHE A 226 0.40 -3.32 12.23
N VAL A 227 -0.32 -3.57 11.15
CA VAL A 227 -1.68 -3.05 10.92
C VAL A 227 -2.50 -4.08 10.14
N ASP A 228 -3.79 -4.21 10.44
CA ASP A 228 -4.67 -5.13 9.70
C ASP A 228 -5.05 -4.55 8.33
N VAL A 229 -5.05 -5.38 7.29
CA VAL A 229 -5.40 -4.98 5.91
C VAL A 229 -6.82 -4.42 5.81
N ARG A 230 -7.74 -4.87 6.66
CA ARG A 230 -9.12 -4.35 6.72
C ARG A 230 -9.14 -2.93 7.25
N ASP A 231 -8.34 -2.63 8.28
CA ASP A 231 -8.20 -1.28 8.83
C ASP A 231 -7.56 -0.35 7.80
N VAL A 232 -6.53 -0.83 7.08
CA VAL A 232 -5.91 -0.07 5.99
C VAL A 232 -6.93 0.25 4.89
N ALA A 233 -7.71 -0.75 4.43
CA ALA A 233 -8.71 -0.52 3.40
C ALA A 233 -9.84 0.40 3.86
N TYR A 234 -10.27 0.28 5.11
CA TYR A 234 -11.24 1.18 5.72
C TYR A 234 -10.70 2.61 5.79
N ALA A 235 -9.44 2.80 6.19
CA ALA A 235 -8.79 4.11 6.24
C ALA A 235 -8.69 4.76 4.84
N HIS A 236 -8.45 3.99 3.77
CA HIS A 236 -8.51 4.52 2.39
C HIS A 236 -9.88 5.11 2.09
N ILE A 237 -10.94 4.36 2.38
CA ILE A 237 -12.30 4.82 2.12
C ILE A 237 -12.64 6.04 2.98
N GLN A 238 -12.27 6.06 4.26
CA GLN A 238 -12.51 7.21 5.12
C GLN A 238 -11.73 8.45 4.68
N ALA A 239 -10.47 8.31 4.25
CA ALA A 239 -9.70 9.41 3.67
C ALA A 239 -10.40 10.03 2.46
N PHE A 240 -11.06 9.20 1.64
CA PHE A 240 -11.84 9.69 0.52
C PHE A 240 -13.18 10.31 0.94
N GLU A 241 -13.96 9.64 1.79
CA GLU A 241 -15.34 10.01 2.14
C GLU A 241 -15.44 11.18 3.11
N VAL A 242 -14.47 11.36 4.02
CA VAL A 242 -14.50 12.40 5.07
C VAL A 242 -14.03 13.74 4.47
N PRO A 243 -14.88 14.76 4.35
CA PRO A 243 -14.51 16.00 3.65
C PRO A 243 -13.34 16.75 4.30
N SER A 244 -13.24 16.69 5.64
CA SER A 244 -12.18 17.34 6.41
C SER A 244 -10.86 16.56 6.49
N ALA A 245 -10.79 15.35 5.92
CA ALA A 245 -9.55 14.60 5.87
C ALA A 245 -8.54 15.32 4.98
N SER A 246 -7.27 15.38 5.42
CA SER A 246 -6.21 16.09 4.69
C SER A 246 -4.84 15.60 5.13
N GLY A 247 -3.84 15.76 4.26
CA GLY A 247 -2.45 15.51 4.62
C GLY A 247 -2.10 14.03 4.62
N ARG A 248 -1.33 13.63 5.64
CA ARG A 248 -0.74 12.30 5.81
C ARG A 248 -1.46 11.60 6.95
N TYR A 249 -1.49 10.26 6.95
CA TYR A 249 -1.98 9.47 8.08
C TYR A 249 -1.14 8.21 8.30
N CYS A 250 -0.57 8.05 9.49
CA CYS A 250 0.12 6.84 9.93
C CYS A 250 -0.89 5.74 10.24
N LEU A 251 -0.72 4.57 9.63
CA LEU A 251 -1.57 3.40 9.87
C LEU A 251 -0.76 2.32 10.57
N SER A 252 -0.84 2.30 11.90
CA SER A 252 -0.11 1.39 12.78
C SER A 252 -1.03 0.95 13.92
N GLY A 253 -1.43 -0.31 13.92
CA GLY A 253 -2.28 -0.89 14.97
C GLY A 253 -1.48 -1.33 16.19
N ARG A 254 -0.32 -1.99 16.01
CA ARG A 254 0.55 -2.41 17.13
C ARG A 254 2.01 -2.40 16.73
N VAL A 255 2.86 -1.81 17.58
CA VAL A 255 4.31 -1.97 17.50
C VAL A 255 4.69 -3.20 18.32
N ALA A 256 5.40 -4.15 17.72
CA ALA A 256 5.80 -5.37 18.41
C ALA A 256 7.15 -5.89 17.90
N HIS A 257 7.97 -6.36 18.83
CA HIS A 257 9.15 -7.15 18.50
C HIS A 257 8.75 -8.56 18.07
N MET A 258 9.52 -9.21 17.20
CA MET A 258 9.20 -10.57 16.74
C MET A 258 9.09 -11.62 17.87
N ILE A 259 9.76 -11.42 19.00
CA ILE A 259 9.59 -12.27 20.19
C ILE A 259 8.15 -12.21 20.71
N GLU A 260 7.53 -11.03 20.74
CA GLU A 260 6.13 -10.90 21.14
C GLU A 260 5.21 -11.59 20.15
N VAL A 261 5.49 -11.46 18.85
CA VAL A 261 4.73 -12.15 17.79
C VAL A 261 4.79 -13.66 17.99
N LEU A 262 5.95 -14.23 18.30
CA LEU A 262 6.11 -15.66 18.58
C LEU A 262 5.34 -16.11 19.82
N LYS A 263 5.34 -15.30 20.90
CA LYS A 263 4.54 -15.58 22.10
C LYS A 263 3.05 -15.65 21.77
N ILE A 264 2.55 -14.67 21.01
CA ILE A 264 1.15 -14.64 20.55
C ILE A 264 0.84 -15.87 19.69
N LEU A 265 1.71 -16.23 18.74
CA LEU A 265 1.52 -17.42 17.91
C LEU A 265 1.51 -18.70 18.74
N LYS A 266 2.36 -18.83 19.75
CA LYS A 266 2.41 -20.01 20.62
C LYS A 266 1.17 -20.13 21.50
N GLU A 267 0.65 -19.01 22.00
CA GLU A 267 -0.59 -18.96 22.78
C GLU A 267 -1.81 -19.34 21.92
N LEU A 268 -1.91 -18.81 20.70
CA LEU A 268 -3.02 -19.09 19.78
C LEU A 268 -2.94 -20.50 19.17
N TYR A 269 -1.74 -20.99 18.91
CA TYR A 269 -1.49 -22.27 18.24
C TYR A 269 -0.41 -23.08 18.98
N PRO A 270 -0.73 -23.69 20.13
CA PRO A 270 0.25 -24.39 20.97
C PRO A 270 0.99 -25.54 20.29
N SER A 271 0.39 -26.15 19.27
CA SER A 271 0.96 -27.28 18.52
C SER A 271 1.90 -26.85 17.38
N LEU A 272 2.00 -25.56 17.05
CA LEU A 272 2.96 -25.10 16.05
C LEU A 272 4.39 -25.24 16.60
N ASP A 273 5.25 -25.76 15.73
CA ASP A 273 6.70 -25.72 15.90
C ASP A 273 7.20 -24.34 15.45
N LEU A 274 7.70 -23.55 16.39
CA LEU A 274 8.07 -22.15 16.19
C LEU A 274 9.58 -21.98 16.49
N PRO A 275 10.27 -21.08 15.77
CA PRO A 275 11.70 -20.86 15.99
C PRO A 275 12.00 -20.34 17.39
N GLU A 276 13.01 -20.92 18.04
CA GLU A 276 13.50 -20.48 19.35
C GLU A 276 14.76 -19.60 19.25
N LYS A 277 15.45 -19.64 18.10
CA LYS A 277 16.75 -18.96 17.92
C LYS A 277 16.61 -17.62 17.19
N LEU A 278 17.31 -16.61 17.69
CA LEU A 278 17.42 -15.32 17.03
C LEU A 278 18.34 -15.40 15.82
N ARG A 279 17.92 -14.86 14.67
CA ARG A 279 18.80 -14.61 13.52
C ARG A 279 19.50 -13.27 13.71
N LEU A 280 20.82 -13.28 13.84
CA LEU A 280 21.63 -12.07 13.76
C LEU A 280 21.65 -11.59 12.30
N GLN A 281 21.28 -10.33 12.05
CA GLN A 281 21.37 -9.76 10.71
C GLN A 281 22.84 -9.67 10.31
N VAL A 282 23.18 -10.26 9.17
CA VAL A 282 24.42 -9.97 8.44
C VAL A 282 24.01 -9.03 7.32
N TYR A 283 24.50 -7.79 7.37
CA TYR A 283 24.28 -6.77 6.34
C TYR A 283 25.04 -7.12 5.06
#